data_AF-A0A1Y2D631-F1
#
_entry.id   AF-A0A1Y2D631-F1
#
_cell.length_a   1.000
_cell.length_b   1.000
_cell.length_c   1.000
_cell.angle_alpha   90.00
_cell.angle_beta   90.00
_cell.angle_gamma   90.00
#
_symmetry.space_group_name_H-M   'P 1'
#
loop_
_entity.id
_entity.type
_entity.pdbx_description
1 polymer ?
#
loop_
_entity_poly.entity_id
_entity_poly.type
_entity_poly.pdbx_seq_one_letter_code
_entity_poly.pdbx_strand_id
1 'polypeptide(L)'
;MQRNNDELNAIYNSLETYFGADIRFQWEKEIGRGSNGISYQFKYTDLKEGESKLLPHHITKRVVLKIAPDDYAISRSVPGQIENVLGGAVIDSDDNHRPLFDTNPDEDFLASAGIENESSSQDSGKGRNSEATKQLANELRLLQDFAGSHHVVSLVEVKRDPLGKEMSKEKYGVRQHDMNNWIYMEYLENGTLGDFIINYRQQYPGKTLPNRLLWRFFMCLVRGCLVLAYGPESEKYTWAELDADLGQADIGNLAHFDIHDGNVMLGNVLPAIQPSEHEITPILKLIDFGSADILNENEPKNQRAVLEEEYEDGWEYNIYDIGHMMTSLILLDSNPQLPRVTRRSNTDPPEMQYTETVRVQDEVFHTSGIQLVPNNETLQDVDLELKLLVCACLAVDPRCRPTPTDLAAQIGRHIATEDATKAGETNADISIILEGVIFNASPIGALGVAQNTSQKRRKFLNGEEQ
;
A
#
# COMPACT_ATOMS: atom_id res chain seq x y z
N MET A 1 22.58 -8.79 -17.00
CA MET A 1 22.38 -8.96 -15.54
C MET A 1 23.45 -8.22 -14.75
N GLN A 2 24.75 -8.53 -14.89
CA GLN A 2 25.83 -7.85 -14.14
C GLN A 2 25.81 -6.31 -14.26
N ARG A 3 25.76 -5.76 -15.49
CA ARG A 3 25.74 -4.31 -15.73
C ARG A 3 24.57 -3.57 -15.07
N ASN A 4 23.37 -4.18 -15.08
CA ASN A 4 22.20 -3.57 -14.45
C ASN A 4 22.36 -3.54 -12.92
N ASN A 5 23.00 -4.56 -12.33
CA ASN A 5 23.26 -4.57 -10.89
C ASN A 5 24.31 -3.52 -10.49
N ASP A 6 25.34 -3.30 -11.31
CA ASP A 6 26.35 -2.28 -11.05
C ASP A 6 25.77 -0.85 -11.11
N GLU A 7 24.93 -0.58 -12.10
CA GLU A 7 24.21 0.69 -12.22
C GLU A 7 23.26 0.94 -11.04
N LEU A 8 22.53 -0.09 -10.61
CA LEU A 8 21.64 -0.02 -9.46
C LEU A 8 22.38 0.19 -8.14
N ASN A 9 23.52 -0.48 -7.95
CA ASN A 9 24.37 -0.26 -6.78
C ASN A 9 24.95 1.16 -6.77
N ALA A 10 25.28 1.72 -7.93
CA ALA A 10 25.72 3.10 -8.04
C ALA A 10 24.60 4.10 -7.64
N ILE A 11 23.37 3.85 -8.08
CA ILE A 11 22.19 4.63 -7.69
C ILE A 11 21.96 4.53 -6.17
N TYR A 12 21.98 3.32 -5.62
CA TYR A 12 21.83 3.08 -4.18
C TYR A 12 22.88 3.87 -3.38
N ASN A 13 24.16 3.74 -3.72
CA ASN A 13 25.25 4.45 -3.05
C ASN A 13 25.10 5.98 -3.18
N SER A 14 24.59 6.45 -4.32
CA SER A 14 24.35 7.87 -4.57
C SER A 14 23.24 8.41 -3.67
N LEU A 15 22.11 7.70 -3.56
CA LEU A 15 21.00 8.04 -2.67
C LEU A 15 21.41 7.96 -1.19
N GLU A 16 22.11 6.91 -0.78
CA GLU A 16 22.62 6.77 0.59
C GLU A 16 23.57 7.92 0.95
N THR A 17 24.49 8.28 0.06
CA THR A 17 25.39 9.43 0.24
C THR A 17 24.60 10.75 0.30
N TYR A 18 23.58 10.89 -0.56
CA TYR A 18 22.76 12.08 -0.66
C TYR A 18 21.99 12.35 0.64
N PHE A 19 21.24 11.36 1.11
CA PHE A 19 20.48 11.45 2.35
C PHE A 19 21.40 11.44 3.59
N GLY A 20 22.56 10.78 3.53
CA GLY A 20 23.54 10.77 4.62
C GLY A 20 24.18 12.13 4.91
N ALA A 21 24.08 13.10 3.98
CA ALA A 21 24.49 14.47 4.22
C ALA A 21 23.50 15.25 5.12
N ASP A 22 22.26 14.79 5.24
CA ASP A 22 21.23 15.41 6.05
C ASP A 22 21.03 14.63 7.35
N ILE A 23 21.39 15.25 8.48
CA ILE A 23 21.32 14.62 9.81
C ILE A 23 19.91 14.15 10.21
N ARG A 24 18.87 14.61 9.52
CA ARG A 24 17.48 14.22 9.76
C ARG A 24 17.18 12.82 9.24
N PHE A 25 17.95 12.35 8.27
CA PHE A 25 17.74 11.07 7.61
C PHE A 25 18.83 10.11 8.03
N GLN A 26 18.41 8.91 8.39
CA GLN A 26 19.29 7.77 8.52
C GLN A 26 18.76 6.68 7.59
N TRP A 27 19.51 6.45 6.52
CA TRP A 27 19.28 5.35 5.60
C TRP A 27 19.31 4.00 6.34
N GLU A 28 18.33 3.13 6.11
CA GLU A 28 18.34 1.78 6.69
C GLU A 28 18.58 0.72 5.63
N LYS A 29 17.73 0.61 4.61
CA LYS A 29 17.83 -0.40 3.55
C LYS A 29 16.87 -0.15 2.39
N GLU A 30 17.12 -0.82 1.27
CA GLU A 30 16.08 -1.08 0.27
C GLU A 30 15.08 -2.13 0.80
N ILE A 31 13.79 -1.93 0.52
CA ILE A 31 12.73 -2.82 0.99
C ILE A 31 11.88 -3.45 -0.12
N GLY A 32 11.93 -2.94 -1.35
CA GLY A 32 11.19 -3.54 -2.45
C GLY A 32 11.47 -2.89 -3.80
N ARG A 33 11.29 -3.67 -4.87
CA ARG A 33 11.40 -3.22 -6.27
C ARG A 33 10.19 -3.75 -7.04
N GLY A 34 9.48 -2.86 -7.71
CA GLY A 34 8.35 -3.18 -8.57
C GLY A 34 8.45 -2.50 -9.93
N SER A 35 7.46 -2.71 -10.79
CA SER A 35 7.33 -1.99 -12.07
C SER A 35 7.24 -0.47 -11.89
N ASN A 36 6.74 -0.03 -10.74
CA ASN A 36 6.36 1.36 -10.48
C ASN A 36 7.47 2.13 -9.74
N GLY A 37 8.53 1.45 -9.29
CA GLY A 37 9.62 2.08 -8.56
C GLY A 37 10.41 1.17 -7.63
N ILE A 38 11.36 1.79 -6.93
CA ILE A 38 12.11 1.16 -5.84
C ILE A 38 11.69 1.85 -4.55
N SER A 39 11.47 1.06 -3.51
CA SER A 39 11.11 1.51 -2.18
C SER A 39 12.28 1.36 -1.22
N TYR A 40 12.57 2.43 -0.49
CA TYR A 40 13.67 2.53 0.45
C TYR A 40 13.15 2.91 1.83
N GLN A 41 13.76 2.37 2.87
CA GLN A 41 13.41 2.62 4.27
C GLN A 41 14.41 3.59 4.91
N PHE A 42 13.89 4.57 5.62
CA PHE A 42 14.66 5.56 6.38
C PHE A 42 14.11 5.71 7.78
N LYS A 43 14.97 6.16 8.67
CA LYS A 43 14.56 6.93 9.85
C LYS A 43 14.59 8.41 9.50
N TYR A 44 13.48 9.10 9.75
CA TYR A 44 13.33 10.54 9.57
C TYR A 44 13.05 11.19 10.92
N THR A 45 13.78 12.26 11.24
CA THR A 45 13.59 13.06 12.45
C THR A 45 13.19 14.49 12.07
N ASP A 46 12.01 14.91 12.52
CA ASP A 46 11.55 16.28 12.31
C ASP A 46 12.34 17.23 13.23
N LEU A 47 13.08 18.15 12.61
CA LEU A 47 13.84 19.20 13.30
C LEU A 47 13.13 20.53 13.16
N LYS A 48 13.08 21.30 14.24
CA LYS A 48 12.57 22.68 14.16
C LYS A 48 13.50 23.54 13.30
N GLU A 49 12.95 24.63 12.79
CA GLU A 49 13.73 25.59 12.02
C GLU A 49 14.89 26.15 12.85
N GLY A 50 16.08 26.20 12.26
CA GLY A 50 17.31 26.64 12.93
C GLY A 50 18.03 25.56 13.76
N GLU A 51 17.45 24.39 13.99
CA GLU A 51 18.14 23.29 14.66
C GLU A 51 19.13 22.59 13.72
N SER A 52 20.37 22.46 14.16
CA SER A 52 21.45 21.81 13.42
C SER A 52 21.97 20.53 14.09
N LYS A 53 21.28 20.05 15.14
CA LYS A 53 21.66 18.87 15.91
C LYS A 53 20.43 18.09 16.35
N LEU A 54 20.55 16.76 16.34
CA LEU A 54 19.55 15.87 16.93
C LEU A 54 19.61 15.97 18.46
N LEU A 55 18.46 16.19 19.09
CA LEU A 55 18.32 16.18 20.53
C LEU A 55 17.52 14.94 20.97
N PRO A 56 17.72 14.42 22.19
CA PRO A 56 17.08 13.18 22.66
C PRO A 56 15.54 13.19 22.66
N HIS A 57 14.93 14.38 22.65
CA HIS A 57 13.48 14.53 22.66
C HIS A 57 12.85 14.64 21.26
N HIS A 58 13.67 14.62 20.20
CA HIS A 58 13.13 14.63 18.84
C HIS A 58 12.49 13.29 18.51
N ILE A 59 11.35 13.36 17.83
CA ILE A 59 10.59 12.18 17.43
C ILE A 59 11.16 11.69 16.10
N THR A 60 11.80 10.53 16.13
CA THR A 60 12.24 9.81 14.93
C THR A 60 11.16 8.81 14.52
N LYS A 61 10.77 8.86 13.25
CA LYS A 61 9.81 7.93 12.64
C LYS A 61 10.50 7.13 11.54
N ARG A 62 9.99 5.94 11.23
CA ARG A 62 10.37 5.23 10.02
C ARG A 62 9.46 5.64 8.88
N VAL A 63 10.06 5.85 7.70
CA VAL A 63 9.37 6.27 6.49
C VAL A 63 9.84 5.43 5.31
N VAL A 64 8.96 5.26 4.33
CA VAL A 64 9.27 4.66 3.03
C VAL A 64 9.36 5.76 2.00
N LEU A 65 10.43 5.77 1.20
CA LEU A 65 10.55 6.58 -0.01
C LEU A 65 10.41 5.68 -1.21
N LYS A 66 9.43 5.94 -2.08
CA LYS A 66 9.27 5.28 -3.37
C LYS A 66 9.67 6.24 -4.47
N ILE A 67 10.57 5.81 -5.35
CA ILE A 67 11.09 6.62 -6.47
C ILE A 67 10.81 5.90 -7.79
N ALA A 68 10.31 6.63 -8.78
CA ALA A 68 10.05 6.12 -10.12
C ALA A 68 11.35 5.62 -10.78
N PRO A 69 11.31 4.51 -11.54
CA PRO A 69 12.50 3.86 -12.09
C PRO A 69 13.26 4.70 -13.11
N ASP A 70 12.57 5.56 -13.85
CA ASP A 70 13.20 6.40 -14.88
C ASP A 70 13.78 7.71 -14.31
N ASP A 71 13.61 7.96 -13.01
CA ASP A 71 14.00 9.20 -12.36
C ASP A 71 15.33 9.11 -11.61
N TYR A 72 16.01 7.96 -11.66
CA TYR A 72 17.31 7.73 -11.00
C TYR A 72 18.49 8.50 -11.60
N ALA A 73 18.25 9.59 -12.33
CA ALA A 73 19.29 10.46 -12.84
C ALA A 73 19.92 11.32 -11.72
N ILE A 74 20.44 10.69 -10.67
CA ILE A 74 21.42 11.34 -9.81
C ILE A 74 22.76 11.22 -10.54
N SER A 75 23.03 12.19 -11.42
CA SER A 75 24.28 12.38 -12.16
C SER A 75 24.59 11.31 -13.23
N ARG A 76 23.96 11.44 -14.41
CA ARG A 76 24.69 11.18 -15.68
C ARG A 76 25.58 12.37 -16.07
N SER A 77 25.46 13.49 -15.37
CA SER A 77 26.20 14.73 -15.56
C SER A 77 27.12 14.97 -14.36
N VAL A 78 28.33 14.39 -14.42
CA VAL A 78 29.64 15.00 -14.13
C VAL A 78 30.63 13.90 -13.70
N PRO A 79 31.24 13.17 -14.66
CA PRO A 79 32.57 12.61 -14.45
C PRO A 79 33.56 13.78 -14.57
N GLY A 80 33.96 14.42 -13.46
CA GLY A 80 35.01 15.44 -13.55
C GLY A 80 35.31 16.39 -12.38
N GLN A 81 34.58 16.41 -11.25
CA GLN A 81 34.85 17.39 -10.18
C GLN A 81 34.93 16.81 -8.75
N ILE A 82 35.57 15.65 -8.59
CA ILE A 82 35.88 15.09 -7.25
C ILE A 82 37.33 15.37 -6.81
N GLU A 83 38.15 16.03 -7.62
CA GLU A 83 39.46 16.51 -7.16
C GLU A 83 39.43 18.03 -6.96
N ASN A 84 39.82 18.47 -5.76
CA ASN A 84 40.09 19.85 -5.32
C ASN A 84 38.98 20.61 -4.58
N VAL A 85 38.58 20.14 -3.38
CA VAL A 85 38.07 21.06 -2.32
C VAL A 85 38.70 20.77 -0.95
N LEU A 86 39.91 20.20 -0.91
CA LEU A 86 40.72 20.17 0.31
C LEU A 86 42.15 20.59 -0.02
N GLY A 87 42.39 21.89 -0.04
CA GLY A 87 43.75 22.45 0.02
C GLY A 87 43.94 23.76 -0.73
N GLY A 88 44.30 24.81 0.01
CA GLY A 88 45.11 25.92 -0.52
C GLY A 88 44.40 27.27 -0.61
N ALA A 89 44.64 28.10 0.41
CA ALA A 89 44.48 29.55 0.31
C ALA A 89 45.46 30.13 -0.73
N VAL A 90 44.98 31.03 -1.59
CA VAL A 90 45.78 32.10 -2.22
C VAL A 90 44.88 33.34 -2.39
N ILE A 91 45.44 34.49 -2.01
CA ILE A 91 44.91 35.86 -2.03
C ILE A 91 45.14 36.49 -3.44
N ASP A 92 44.45 37.61 -3.71
CA ASP A 92 44.61 38.62 -4.80
C ASP A 92 43.76 38.43 -6.06
N SER A 93 43.25 39.47 -6.72
CA SER A 93 42.98 40.89 -6.41
C SER A 93 42.21 41.47 -7.62
N ASP A 94 41.59 42.63 -7.43
CA ASP A 94 41.15 43.61 -8.44
C ASP A 94 39.78 43.47 -9.15
N ASP A 95 38.84 44.30 -8.65
CA ASP A 95 38.19 45.44 -9.31
C ASP A 95 37.95 45.41 -10.84
N ASN A 96 36.66 45.52 -11.25
CA ASN A 96 36.12 46.80 -11.76
C ASN A 96 34.63 46.78 -12.17
N HIS A 97 33.92 47.80 -11.67
CA HIS A 97 32.83 48.62 -12.24
C HIS A 97 31.41 48.09 -12.62
N ARG A 98 30.45 48.65 -11.86
CA ARG A 98 28.97 48.93 -12.00
C ARG A 98 28.56 49.74 -13.28
N PRO A 99 27.27 50.11 -13.57
CA PRO A 99 26.03 50.24 -12.74
C PRO A 99 24.69 49.68 -13.36
N LEU A 100 23.67 49.25 -12.59
CA LEU A 100 22.54 49.95 -11.88
C LEU A 100 21.52 50.72 -12.77
N PHE A 101 20.24 50.28 -12.75
CA PHE A 101 18.94 50.98 -12.50
C PHE A 101 17.79 49.97 -12.75
N ASP A 102 16.99 49.52 -11.76
CA ASP A 102 15.75 50.09 -11.14
C ASP A 102 14.57 50.16 -12.16
N THR A 103 13.35 49.62 -11.97
CA THR A 103 12.37 49.72 -10.86
C THR A 103 11.20 48.69 -10.97
N ASN A 104 10.86 48.01 -9.86
CA ASN A 104 9.53 47.80 -9.20
C ASN A 104 8.26 47.22 -9.95
N PRO A 105 7.14 46.86 -9.26
CA PRO A 105 6.68 45.47 -9.09
C PRO A 105 5.18 45.25 -9.46
N ASP A 106 4.68 44.06 -9.12
CA ASP A 106 3.26 43.63 -9.00
C ASP A 106 2.57 42.97 -10.22
N GLU A 107 1.76 41.96 -9.85
CA GLU A 107 0.71 41.22 -10.60
C GLU A 107 1.16 40.08 -11.56
N ASP A 108 1.09 38.83 -11.07
CA ASP A 108 0.06 37.86 -11.48
C ASP A 108 0.36 36.45 -10.94
N PHE A 109 -0.29 36.15 -9.81
CA PHE A 109 -0.44 34.82 -9.25
C PHE A 109 -1.84 34.34 -9.68
N LEU A 110 -1.94 33.14 -10.27
CA LEU A 110 -3.15 32.44 -10.75
C LEU A 110 -3.56 32.67 -12.22
N ALA A 111 -2.94 31.93 -13.15
CA ALA A 111 -3.61 31.30 -14.29
C ALA A 111 -2.56 30.55 -15.13
N SER A 112 -2.70 29.22 -15.28
CA SER A 112 -2.27 28.44 -16.48
C SER A 112 -2.42 26.93 -16.22
N ALA A 113 -3.64 26.46 -15.99
CA ALA A 113 -4.02 25.08 -16.31
C ALA A 113 -4.94 25.16 -17.54
N GLY A 114 -4.34 25.42 -18.70
CA GLY A 114 -5.02 25.43 -20.00
C GLY A 114 -4.59 24.20 -20.77
N ILE A 115 -5.46 23.20 -20.83
CA ILE A 115 -5.35 22.08 -21.75
C ILE A 115 -5.88 22.59 -23.10
N GLU A 116 -5.00 22.81 -24.06
CA GLU A 116 -5.38 22.91 -25.46
C GLU A 116 -4.83 21.71 -26.23
N ASN A 117 -5.76 20.95 -26.80
CA ASN A 117 -5.53 19.88 -27.76
C ASN A 117 -5.09 20.49 -29.09
N GLU A 118 -3.85 20.24 -29.53
CA GLU A 118 -3.53 20.30 -30.95
C GLU A 118 -2.63 19.13 -31.39
N SER A 119 -3.10 18.50 -32.46
CA SER A 119 -2.52 17.38 -33.17
C SER A 119 -1.33 17.79 -34.04
N SER A 120 -0.35 16.88 -34.11
CA SER A 120 0.66 16.72 -35.17
C SER A 120 1.74 17.80 -35.33
N SER A 121 2.95 17.50 -34.87
CA SER A 121 4.16 17.43 -35.70
C SER A 121 5.39 17.12 -34.84
N GLN A 122 6.39 16.49 -35.46
CA GLN A 122 7.58 15.95 -34.85
C GLN A 122 8.41 17.03 -34.13
N ASP A 123 8.63 16.86 -32.82
CA ASP A 123 9.72 17.51 -32.10
C ASP A 123 10.42 16.50 -31.17
N SER A 124 11.68 16.24 -31.47
CA SER A 124 12.54 15.28 -30.79
C SER A 124 13.25 15.96 -29.62
N GLY A 125 12.67 15.91 -28.41
CA GLY A 125 13.40 16.39 -27.23
C GLY A 125 12.62 16.72 -25.94
N LYS A 126 11.31 16.47 -25.83
CA LYS A 126 10.55 16.65 -24.57
C LYS A 126 10.26 15.32 -23.88
N GLY A 127 10.50 15.29 -22.58
CA GLY A 127 10.58 14.11 -21.72
C GLY A 127 9.47 13.09 -21.95
N ARG A 128 9.86 11.83 -22.21
CA ARG A 128 8.94 10.70 -22.09
C ARG A 128 8.62 10.56 -20.61
N ASN A 129 7.46 11.04 -20.19
CA ASN A 129 6.87 10.61 -18.93
C ASN A 129 6.58 9.11 -19.07
N SER A 130 7.42 8.28 -18.46
CA SER A 130 7.27 6.84 -18.55
C SER A 130 5.98 6.41 -17.87
N GLU A 131 5.55 5.18 -18.17
CA GLU A 131 4.36 4.62 -17.53
C GLU A 131 4.52 4.56 -16.00
N ALA A 132 5.71 4.20 -15.51
CA ALA A 132 5.99 4.16 -14.08
C ALA A 132 5.91 5.55 -13.41
N THR A 133 6.35 6.60 -14.11
CA THR A 133 6.16 7.98 -13.63
C THR A 133 4.68 8.37 -13.52
N LYS A 134 3.87 8.00 -14.52
CA LYS A 134 2.42 8.27 -14.48
C LYS A 134 1.73 7.52 -13.34
N GLN A 135 2.10 6.26 -13.15
CA GLN A 135 1.57 5.42 -12.07
C GLN A 135 1.94 5.99 -10.69
N LEU A 136 3.18 6.41 -10.49
CA LEU A 136 3.58 7.03 -9.21
C LEU A 136 2.87 8.36 -8.96
N ALA A 137 2.65 9.17 -10.00
CA ALA A 137 1.89 10.41 -9.89
C ALA A 137 0.40 10.14 -9.58
N ASN A 138 -0.18 9.10 -10.17
CA ASN A 138 -1.55 8.67 -9.87
C ASN A 138 -1.68 8.16 -8.43
N GLU A 139 -0.73 7.34 -7.98
CA GLU A 139 -0.64 6.89 -6.60
C GLU A 139 -0.55 8.07 -5.63
N LEU A 140 0.32 9.06 -5.89
CA LEU A 140 0.41 10.27 -5.06
C LEU A 140 -0.94 10.99 -4.95
N ARG A 141 -1.64 11.20 -6.06
CA ARG A 141 -2.94 11.87 -6.10
C ARG A 141 -3.97 11.12 -5.25
N LEU A 142 -4.11 9.81 -5.45
CA LEU A 142 -5.09 9.01 -4.73
C LEU A 142 -4.78 8.94 -3.23
N LEU A 143 -3.50 8.83 -2.85
CA LEU A 143 -3.12 8.84 -1.45
C LEU A 143 -3.34 10.21 -0.77
N GLN A 144 -3.37 11.31 -1.51
CA GLN A 144 -3.83 12.61 -1.00
C GLN A 144 -5.33 12.61 -0.74
N ASP A 145 -6.11 12.03 -1.65
CA ASP A 145 -7.57 11.90 -1.51
C ASP A 145 -7.97 10.97 -0.34
N PHE A 146 -7.12 9.99 -0.01
CA PHE A 146 -7.31 9.06 1.11
C PHE A 146 -6.64 9.46 2.42
N ALA A 147 -6.17 10.71 2.53
CA ALA A 147 -5.53 11.19 3.75
C ALA A 147 -6.43 10.97 4.98
N GLY A 148 -5.89 10.29 5.99
CA GLY A 148 -6.60 9.98 7.24
C GLY A 148 -7.29 8.61 7.28
N SER A 149 -7.31 7.85 6.19
CA SER A 149 -7.77 6.46 6.23
C SER A 149 -6.83 5.57 7.06
N HIS A 150 -7.42 4.66 7.83
CA HIS A 150 -6.71 3.64 8.58
C HIS A 150 -6.40 2.41 7.72
N HIS A 151 -7.18 2.15 6.67
CA HIS A 151 -7.06 0.96 5.79
C HIS A 151 -6.35 1.23 4.45
N VAL A 152 -5.87 2.44 4.25
CA VAL A 152 -4.99 2.82 3.13
C VAL A 152 -3.68 3.36 3.69
N VAL A 153 -2.56 3.08 3.02
CA VAL A 153 -1.26 3.63 3.42
C VAL A 153 -1.27 5.16 3.39
N SER A 154 -0.73 5.78 4.43
CA SER A 154 -0.69 7.23 4.53
C SER A 154 0.60 7.82 3.95
N LEU A 155 0.45 8.98 3.29
CA LEU A 155 1.58 9.83 2.95
C LEU A 155 2.22 10.39 4.23
N VAL A 156 3.54 10.56 4.20
CA VAL A 156 4.29 11.21 5.26
C VAL A 156 4.83 12.53 4.76
N GLU A 157 4.46 13.61 5.45
CA GLU A 157 5.05 14.92 5.20
C GLU A 157 6.51 14.95 5.69
N VAL A 158 7.42 15.27 4.77
CA VAL A 158 8.84 15.49 5.05
C VAL A 158 9.12 16.98 4.90
N LYS A 159 9.28 17.68 6.03
CA LYS A 159 9.57 19.11 6.02
C LYS A 159 10.94 19.36 5.41
N ARG A 160 11.08 20.42 4.61
CA ARG A 160 12.35 20.74 3.91
C ARG A 160 12.88 19.49 3.19
N ASP A 161 12.00 18.83 2.43
CA ASP A 161 12.30 17.61 1.69
C ASP A 161 13.61 17.78 0.91
N PRO A 162 14.67 17.01 1.19
CA PRO A 162 15.94 17.16 0.50
C PRO A 162 15.81 16.88 -0.99
N LEU A 163 14.76 16.18 -1.45
CA LEU A 163 14.46 15.99 -2.87
C LEU A 163 13.66 17.16 -3.47
N GLY A 164 13.14 18.06 -2.65
CA GLY A 164 12.37 19.21 -3.10
C GLY A 164 13.22 20.24 -3.85
N LYS A 165 12.67 20.81 -4.93
CA LYS A 165 13.34 21.83 -5.77
C LYS A 165 13.78 23.08 -5.00
N GLU A 166 13.12 23.37 -3.87
CA GLU A 166 13.42 24.52 -3.01
C GLU A 166 14.68 24.34 -2.15
N MET A 167 15.24 23.12 -2.09
CA MET A 167 16.45 22.81 -1.35
C MET A 167 17.71 23.06 -2.19
N SER A 168 17.83 24.24 -2.81
CA SER A 168 18.99 24.57 -3.64
C SER A 168 20.30 24.54 -2.86
N LYS A 169 21.40 24.21 -3.55
CA LYS A 169 22.78 24.17 -3.02
C LYS A 169 23.17 25.46 -2.28
N GLU A 170 22.67 26.59 -2.75
CA GLU A 170 22.98 27.92 -2.21
C GLU A 170 22.38 28.15 -0.82
N LYS A 171 21.21 27.56 -0.53
CA LYS A 171 20.48 27.80 0.73
C LYS A 171 20.75 26.74 1.80
N TYR A 172 20.97 25.49 1.41
CA TYR A 172 21.07 24.38 2.37
C TYR A 172 22.24 23.41 2.12
N GLY A 173 23.12 23.70 1.14
CA GLY A 173 24.27 22.85 0.84
C GLY A 173 23.92 21.49 0.22
N VAL A 174 22.65 21.27 -0.15
CA VAL A 174 22.16 20.05 -0.77
C VAL A 174 22.58 20.01 -2.25
N ARG A 175 23.06 18.86 -2.73
CA ARG A 175 23.46 18.70 -4.13
C ARG A 175 22.22 18.77 -5.04
N GLN A 176 22.33 19.41 -6.20
CA GLN A 176 21.26 19.31 -7.20
C GLN A 176 21.13 17.87 -7.70
N HIS A 177 19.90 17.44 -7.94
CA HIS A 177 19.55 16.15 -8.55
C HIS A 177 18.48 16.38 -9.61
N ASP A 178 18.32 15.40 -10.52
CA ASP A 178 17.31 15.47 -11.58
C ASP A 178 16.05 14.65 -11.28
N MET A 179 15.91 14.07 -10.07
CA MET A 179 14.66 13.41 -9.65
C MET A 179 13.49 14.39 -9.61
N ASN A 180 12.31 13.97 -10.08
CA ASN A 180 11.06 14.75 -10.13
C ASN A 180 9.82 14.01 -9.57
N ASN A 181 9.91 12.70 -9.32
CA ASN A 181 8.79 11.82 -9.00
C ASN A 181 9.18 10.87 -7.87
N TRP A 182 8.75 11.23 -6.67
CA TRP A 182 8.91 10.41 -5.47
C TRP A 182 7.74 10.66 -4.52
N ILE A 183 7.51 9.70 -3.62
CA ILE A 183 6.56 9.84 -2.53
C ILE A 183 7.16 9.30 -1.24
N TYR A 184 6.80 9.94 -0.12
CA TYR A 184 7.08 9.43 1.21
C TYR A 184 5.81 8.85 1.83
N MET A 185 5.91 7.65 2.38
CA MET A 185 4.79 6.92 2.98
C MET A 185 5.17 6.44 4.38
N GLU A 186 4.17 6.11 5.18
CA GLU A 186 4.40 5.47 6.47
C GLU A 186 5.08 4.11 6.29
N TYR A 187 5.92 3.74 7.25
CA TYR A 187 6.54 2.41 7.26
C TYR A 187 5.63 1.40 7.95
N LEU A 188 5.19 0.38 7.19
CA LEU A 188 4.38 -0.72 7.69
C LEU A 188 5.29 -1.90 8.05
N GLU A 189 5.50 -2.07 9.35
CA GLU A 189 6.61 -2.87 9.90
C GLU A 189 6.38 -4.38 9.93
N ASN A 190 5.15 -4.84 9.72
CA ASN A 190 4.76 -6.24 9.90
C ASN A 190 4.62 -7.03 8.59
N GLY A 191 5.17 -6.51 7.49
CA GLY A 191 5.27 -7.20 6.20
C GLY A 191 3.94 -7.24 5.42
N THR A 192 3.94 -8.02 4.35
CA THR A 192 2.76 -8.22 3.49
C THR A 192 1.87 -9.34 4.01
N LEU A 193 0.62 -9.38 3.55
CA LEU A 193 -0.30 -10.47 3.81
C LEU A 193 0.20 -11.79 3.20
N GLY A 194 0.90 -11.72 2.06
CA GLY A 194 1.58 -12.87 1.46
C GLY A 194 2.66 -13.45 2.37
N ASP A 195 3.51 -12.59 2.96
CA ASP A 195 4.49 -13.02 3.96
C ASP A 195 3.82 -13.68 5.16
N PHE A 196 2.71 -13.11 5.64
CA PHE A 196 1.92 -13.67 6.73
C PHE A 196 1.40 -15.08 6.40
N ILE A 197 0.82 -15.29 5.22
CA ILE A 197 0.31 -16.60 4.77
C ILE A 197 1.44 -17.63 4.73
N ILE A 198 2.58 -17.27 4.12
CA ILE A 198 3.75 -18.14 4.02
C ILE A 198 4.26 -18.52 5.42
N ASN A 199 4.41 -17.54 6.30
CA ASN A 199 4.93 -17.74 7.65
C ASN A 199 3.97 -18.57 8.51
N TYR A 200 2.65 -18.32 8.42
CA TYR A 200 1.65 -19.09 9.15
C TYR A 200 1.69 -20.57 8.73
N ARG A 201 1.68 -20.84 7.42
CA ARG A 201 1.73 -22.20 6.88
C ARG A 201 2.97 -22.97 7.33
N GLN A 202 4.12 -22.29 7.45
CA GLN A 202 5.36 -22.90 7.94
C GLN A 202 5.32 -23.21 9.43
N GLN A 203 4.76 -22.31 10.24
CA GLN A 203 4.73 -22.45 11.70
C GLN A 203 3.62 -23.42 12.18
N TYR A 204 2.49 -23.44 11.48
CA TYR A 204 1.30 -24.22 11.83
C TYR A 204 0.87 -25.14 10.68
N PRO A 205 1.71 -26.12 10.28
CA PRO A 205 1.43 -26.97 9.13
C PRO A 205 0.13 -27.76 9.30
N GLY A 206 -0.75 -27.69 8.30
CA GLY A 206 -2.03 -28.38 8.28
C GLY A 206 -3.09 -27.78 9.21
N LYS A 207 -2.87 -26.58 9.74
CA LYS A 207 -3.87 -25.83 10.51
C LYS A 207 -4.46 -24.72 9.66
N THR A 208 -5.75 -24.47 9.82
CA THR A 208 -6.44 -23.28 9.30
C THR A 208 -6.20 -22.09 10.23
N LEU A 209 -6.44 -20.88 9.75
CA LEU A 209 -6.53 -19.71 10.61
C LEU A 209 -7.76 -19.80 11.52
N PRO A 210 -7.72 -19.22 12.74
CA PRO A 210 -8.92 -19.05 13.56
C PRO A 210 -9.99 -18.25 12.80
N ASN A 211 -11.26 -18.66 12.93
CA ASN A 211 -12.37 -18.01 12.23
C ASN A 211 -12.51 -16.56 12.65
N ARG A 212 -12.36 -16.24 13.94
CA ARG A 212 -12.42 -14.86 14.41
C ARG A 212 -11.33 -13.98 13.78
N LEU A 213 -10.15 -14.55 13.52
CA LEU A 213 -9.09 -13.83 12.81
C LEU A 213 -9.42 -13.66 11.32
N LEU A 214 -9.95 -14.70 10.65
CA LEU A 214 -10.38 -14.62 9.26
C LEU A 214 -11.47 -13.55 9.07
N TRP A 215 -12.49 -13.52 9.93
CA TRP A 215 -13.53 -12.49 9.92
C TRP A 215 -12.97 -11.09 10.13
N ARG A 216 -11.96 -10.93 11.00
CA ARG A 216 -11.30 -9.64 11.23
C ARG A 216 -10.43 -9.17 10.05
N PHE A 217 -9.75 -10.09 9.37
CA PHE A 217 -9.07 -9.78 8.11
C PHE A 217 -10.06 -9.40 7.02
N PHE A 218 -11.17 -10.13 6.88
CA PHE A 218 -12.20 -9.79 5.91
C PHE A 218 -12.78 -8.41 6.17
N MET A 219 -13.04 -8.11 7.44
CA MET A 219 -13.47 -6.79 7.90
C MET A 219 -12.50 -5.68 7.47
N CYS A 220 -11.19 -5.85 7.67
CA CYS A 220 -10.21 -4.84 7.24
C CYS A 220 -10.20 -4.63 5.72
N LEU A 221 -10.28 -5.73 4.94
CA LEU A 221 -10.31 -5.66 3.47
C LEU A 221 -11.54 -4.90 2.98
N VAL A 222 -12.71 -5.16 3.60
CA VAL A 222 -13.96 -4.47 3.26
C VAL A 222 -13.93 -3.00 3.67
N ARG A 223 -13.31 -2.65 4.81
CA ARG A 223 -13.06 -1.25 5.18
C ARG A 223 -12.21 -0.55 4.12
N GLY A 224 -11.18 -1.22 3.59
CA GLY A 224 -10.42 -0.73 2.44
C GLY A 224 -11.33 -0.45 1.23
N CYS A 225 -12.19 -1.40 0.85
CA CYS A 225 -13.14 -1.20 -0.26
C CYS A 225 -14.15 -0.07 -0.01
N LEU A 226 -14.61 0.14 1.23
CA LEU A 226 -15.46 1.29 1.57
C LEU A 226 -14.75 2.62 1.35
N VAL A 227 -13.44 2.69 1.65
CA VAL A 227 -12.63 3.88 1.35
C VAL A 227 -12.52 4.13 -0.15
N LEU A 228 -12.36 3.07 -0.96
CA LEU A 228 -12.33 3.22 -2.43
C LEU A 228 -13.68 3.66 -3.00
N ALA A 229 -14.78 3.19 -2.42
CA ALA A 229 -16.13 3.50 -2.86
C ALA A 229 -16.61 4.89 -2.40
N TYR A 230 -16.30 5.31 -1.18
CA TYR A 230 -16.92 6.48 -0.54
C TYR A 230 -15.91 7.49 0.03
N GLY A 231 -14.61 7.22 -0.08
CA GLY A 231 -13.55 8.04 0.51
C GLY A 231 -13.27 7.73 1.99
N PRO A 232 -12.29 8.41 2.60
CA PRO A 232 -11.80 8.11 3.96
C PRO A 232 -12.84 8.36 5.06
N GLU A 233 -13.83 9.21 4.79
CA GLU A 233 -14.92 9.52 5.73
C GLU A 233 -15.81 8.29 6.02
N SER A 234 -15.83 7.30 5.13
CA SER A 234 -16.58 6.05 5.32
C SER A 234 -16.15 5.23 6.54
N GLU A 235 -14.91 5.39 7.00
CA GLU A 235 -14.40 4.68 8.18
C GLU A 235 -14.98 5.21 9.49
N LYS A 236 -15.61 6.40 9.49
CA LYS A 236 -16.23 6.98 10.69
C LYS A 236 -17.54 6.28 11.06
N TYR A 237 -18.15 5.58 10.11
CA TYR A 237 -19.43 4.89 10.31
C TYR A 237 -19.21 3.56 11.04
N THR A 238 -20.00 3.35 12.08
CA THR A 238 -20.10 2.05 12.76
C THR A 238 -20.85 1.04 11.89
N TRP A 239 -20.69 -0.25 12.18
CA TRP A 239 -21.37 -1.33 11.45
C TRP A 239 -22.89 -1.19 11.39
N ALA A 240 -23.50 -0.58 12.41
CA ALA A 240 -24.94 -0.34 12.47
C ALA A 240 -25.37 0.85 11.60
N GLU A 241 -24.49 1.80 11.34
CA GLU A 241 -24.76 3.02 10.56
C GLU A 241 -24.50 2.84 9.06
N LEU A 242 -23.65 1.87 8.67
CA LEU A 242 -23.29 1.64 7.27
C LEU A 242 -24.50 1.38 6.36
N ASP A 243 -25.48 0.60 6.82
CA ASP A 243 -26.68 0.28 6.05
C ASP A 243 -27.65 1.47 5.95
N ALA A 244 -27.76 2.26 7.02
CA ALA A 244 -28.69 3.38 7.09
C ALA A 244 -28.19 4.63 6.34
N ASP A 245 -26.90 4.96 6.50
CA ASP A 245 -26.34 6.22 6.03
C ASP A 245 -25.57 6.05 4.72
N LEU A 246 -24.65 5.07 4.62
CA LEU A 246 -23.88 4.83 3.40
C LEU A 246 -24.66 4.02 2.36
N GLY A 247 -25.60 3.18 2.78
CA GLY A 247 -26.43 2.39 1.86
C GLY A 247 -27.29 3.22 0.90
N GLN A 248 -27.44 4.54 1.15
CA GLN A 248 -28.14 5.48 0.27
C GLN A 248 -27.22 6.41 -0.51
N ALA A 249 -25.90 6.38 -0.24
CA ALA A 249 -24.93 7.22 -0.92
C ALA A 249 -24.57 6.62 -2.29
N ASP A 250 -24.23 7.49 -3.25
CA ASP A 250 -23.73 7.03 -4.54
C ASP A 250 -22.38 6.31 -4.35
N ILE A 251 -22.28 5.09 -4.88
CA ILE A 251 -21.07 4.28 -4.80
C ILE A 251 -20.06 4.78 -5.83
N GLY A 252 -18.88 5.17 -5.38
CA GLY A 252 -17.80 5.62 -6.25
C GLY A 252 -17.25 4.50 -7.13
N ASN A 253 -16.77 4.89 -8.31
CA ASN A 253 -16.37 3.95 -9.35
C ASN A 253 -14.87 3.68 -9.46
N LEU A 254 -14.13 3.86 -8.36
CA LEU A 254 -12.69 3.62 -8.32
C LEU A 254 -12.39 2.12 -8.17
N ALA A 255 -11.70 1.55 -9.15
CA ALA A 255 -11.11 0.22 -9.05
C ALA A 255 -9.61 0.32 -8.75
N HIS A 256 -9.13 -0.53 -7.85
CA HIS A 256 -7.70 -0.61 -7.55
C HIS A 256 -6.90 -1.34 -8.63
N PHE A 257 -7.52 -2.33 -9.30
CA PHE A 257 -6.95 -3.18 -10.36
C PHE A 257 -5.73 -4.05 -9.99
N ASP A 258 -5.34 -4.09 -8.73
CA ASP A 258 -4.13 -4.80 -8.30
C ASP A 258 -4.18 -5.19 -6.80
N ILE A 259 -5.38 -5.50 -6.27
CA ILE A 259 -5.49 -5.99 -4.89
C ILE A 259 -5.06 -7.46 -4.89
N HIS A 260 -3.89 -7.70 -4.30
CA HIS A 260 -3.36 -9.04 -4.06
C HIS A 260 -2.54 -9.06 -2.76
N ASP A 261 -2.07 -10.24 -2.34
CA ASP A 261 -1.51 -10.46 -1.00
C ASP A 261 -0.18 -9.70 -0.76
N GLY A 262 0.57 -9.43 -1.82
CA GLY A 262 1.72 -8.51 -1.83
C GLY A 262 1.38 -7.02 -1.74
N ASN A 263 0.15 -6.61 -2.07
CA ASN A 263 -0.33 -5.22 -2.02
C ASN A 263 -1.27 -4.96 -0.82
N VAL A 264 -1.31 -5.89 0.13
CA VAL A 264 -1.95 -5.73 1.44
C VAL A 264 -0.89 -5.85 2.51
N MET A 265 -0.68 -4.79 3.29
CA MET A 265 0.32 -4.71 4.34
C MET A 265 -0.29 -4.87 5.72
N LEU A 266 0.47 -5.46 6.64
CA LEU A 266 0.10 -5.52 8.05
C LEU A 266 0.60 -4.26 8.76
N GLY A 267 -0.33 -3.46 9.27
CA GLY A 267 -0.09 -2.28 10.07
C GLY A 267 0.19 -2.63 11.54
N ASN A 268 -0.18 -1.73 12.44
CA ASN A 268 0.11 -1.89 13.88
C ASN A 268 -0.57 -3.15 14.45
N VAL A 269 0.05 -3.74 15.48
CA VAL A 269 -0.53 -4.88 16.24
C VAL A 269 -0.89 -4.51 17.67
N LEU A 270 -0.52 -3.32 18.14
CA LEU A 270 -0.75 -2.90 19.52
C LEU A 270 -2.20 -2.43 19.69
N PRO A 271 -3.04 -3.11 20.49
CA PRO A 271 -4.46 -2.74 20.61
C PRO A 271 -4.66 -1.34 21.19
N ALA A 272 -3.74 -0.88 22.06
CA ALA A 272 -3.85 0.41 22.77
C ALA A 272 -3.79 1.65 21.86
N ILE A 273 -3.34 1.50 20.61
CA ILE A 273 -3.18 2.60 19.66
C ILE A 273 -3.93 2.36 18.35
N GLN A 274 -4.78 1.33 18.31
CA GLN A 274 -5.62 1.00 17.17
C GLN A 274 -7.11 1.28 17.47
N PRO A 275 -7.94 1.49 16.45
CA PRO A 275 -9.38 1.46 16.61
C PRO A 275 -9.84 0.14 17.24
N SER A 276 -10.91 0.18 18.04
CA SER A 276 -11.36 -0.98 18.83
C SER A 276 -11.78 -2.18 17.98
N GLU A 277 -12.17 -1.98 16.72
CA GLU A 277 -12.49 -3.08 15.80
C GLU A 277 -11.27 -3.97 15.47
N HIS A 278 -10.05 -3.46 15.69
CA HIS A 278 -8.78 -4.15 15.47
C HIS A 278 -8.17 -4.73 16.76
N GLU A 279 -8.96 -4.97 17.81
CA GLU A 279 -8.47 -5.45 19.11
C GLU A 279 -7.62 -6.73 19.04
N ILE A 280 -7.95 -7.64 18.11
CA ILE A 280 -7.33 -8.96 17.98
C ILE A 280 -6.63 -9.18 16.64
N THR A 281 -6.51 -8.14 15.81
CA THR A 281 -5.94 -8.24 14.47
C THR A 281 -4.97 -7.10 14.23
N PRO A 282 -3.87 -7.30 13.49
CA PRO A 282 -3.22 -6.17 12.84
C PRO A 282 -4.21 -5.50 11.89
N ILE A 283 -4.17 -4.18 11.82
CA ILE A 283 -4.91 -3.47 10.77
C ILE A 283 -4.31 -3.80 9.41
N LEU A 284 -5.13 -4.24 8.45
CA LEU A 284 -4.67 -4.43 7.07
C LEU A 284 -4.80 -3.12 6.30
N LYS A 285 -3.75 -2.77 5.54
CA LYS A 285 -3.72 -1.56 4.70
C LYS A 285 -3.43 -1.88 3.25
N LEU A 286 -4.19 -1.27 2.34
CA LEU A 286 -3.93 -1.31 0.90
C LEU A 286 -2.75 -0.41 0.52
N ILE A 287 -1.92 -0.88 -0.41
CA ILE A 287 -0.78 -0.15 -0.99
C ILE A 287 -0.77 -0.27 -2.51
N ASP A 288 0.08 0.51 -3.18
CA ASP A 288 0.36 0.45 -4.62
C ASP A 288 -0.84 0.81 -5.52
N PHE A 289 -1.31 2.05 -5.38
CA PHE A 289 -2.40 2.62 -6.17
C PHE A 289 -1.96 3.03 -7.59
N GLY A 290 -0.79 2.61 -8.05
CA GLY A 290 -0.26 3.02 -9.36
C GLY A 290 -1.18 2.64 -10.52
N SER A 291 -1.85 1.49 -10.40
CA SER A 291 -2.80 0.97 -11.42
C SER A 291 -4.25 1.38 -11.19
N ALA A 292 -4.57 2.03 -10.07
CA ALA A 292 -5.95 2.32 -9.70
C ALA A 292 -6.55 3.39 -10.62
N ASP A 293 -7.81 3.22 -11.02
CA ASP A 293 -8.44 4.09 -12.01
C ASP A 293 -9.96 4.17 -11.79
N ILE A 294 -10.54 5.31 -12.17
CA ILE A 294 -11.98 5.51 -12.10
C ILE A 294 -12.57 4.95 -13.38
N LEU A 295 -13.47 3.98 -13.25
CA LEU A 295 -14.21 3.50 -14.41
C LEU A 295 -15.27 4.54 -14.78
N ASN A 296 -15.14 5.11 -15.98
CA ASN A 296 -16.13 6.03 -16.53
C ASN A 296 -16.83 5.34 -17.70
N GLU A 297 -18.16 5.38 -17.73
CA GLU A 297 -18.97 4.83 -18.84
C GLU A 297 -18.60 5.43 -20.22
N ASN A 298 -18.08 6.66 -20.21
CA ASN A 298 -17.84 7.47 -21.41
C ASN A 298 -16.37 7.52 -21.86
N GLU A 299 -15.44 6.94 -21.10
CA GLU A 299 -14.03 6.91 -21.49
C GLU A 299 -13.68 5.53 -22.05
N PRO A 300 -12.79 5.46 -23.07
CA PRO A 300 -12.31 4.18 -23.54
C PRO A 300 -11.65 3.47 -22.37
N LYS A 301 -12.26 2.34 -21.95
CA LYS A 301 -11.74 1.44 -20.93
C LYS A 301 -10.22 1.33 -21.12
N ASN A 302 -9.44 1.46 -20.05
CA ASN A 302 -8.00 1.23 -20.14
C ASN A 302 -7.75 -0.20 -20.67
N GLN A 303 -6.56 -0.50 -21.24
CA GLN A 303 -6.32 -1.81 -21.87
C GLN A 303 -6.61 -3.01 -20.95
N ARG A 304 -6.53 -2.85 -19.62
CA ARG A 304 -6.92 -3.86 -18.62
C ARG A 304 -8.45 -4.05 -18.57
N ALA A 305 -9.21 -2.96 -18.43
CA ALA A 305 -10.68 -2.97 -18.46
C ALA A 305 -11.26 -3.38 -19.83
N VAL A 306 -10.51 -3.22 -20.94
CA VAL A 306 -10.87 -3.74 -22.28
C VAL A 306 -10.63 -5.25 -22.40
N LEU A 307 -9.63 -5.80 -21.70
CA LEU A 307 -9.42 -7.26 -21.68
C LEU A 307 -10.42 -7.98 -20.76
N GLU A 308 -11.00 -7.25 -19.81
CA GLU A 308 -11.92 -7.71 -18.76
C GLU A 308 -13.32 -7.07 -18.95
N GLU A 309 -13.80 -7.06 -20.19
CA GLU A 309 -14.98 -6.37 -20.79
C GLU A 309 -16.34 -6.40 -20.04
N GLU A 310 -16.43 -6.90 -18.81
CA GLU A 310 -17.66 -7.44 -18.22
C GLU A 310 -18.16 -6.75 -16.96
N TYR A 311 -17.35 -5.86 -16.39
CA TYR A 311 -17.69 -5.12 -15.19
C TYR A 311 -18.29 -3.77 -15.54
N GLU A 312 -19.39 -3.44 -14.87
CA GLU A 312 -20.07 -2.15 -15.00
C GLU A 312 -19.43 -1.15 -14.05
N ASP A 313 -19.04 -1.60 -12.84
CA ASP A 313 -18.50 -0.72 -11.81
C ASP A 313 -17.15 -1.16 -11.21
N GLY A 314 -16.32 -0.20 -10.84
CA GLY A 314 -15.00 -0.38 -10.24
C GLY A 314 -15.04 -0.99 -8.85
N TRP A 315 -16.09 -0.75 -8.07
CA TRP A 315 -16.26 -1.40 -6.78
C TRP A 315 -16.47 -2.91 -6.92
N GLU A 316 -17.08 -3.40 -8.01
CA GLU A 316 -17.28 -4.83 -8.26
C GLU A 316 -15.95 -5.57 -8.42
N TYR A 317 -14.94 -4.92 -9.01
CA TYR A 317 -13.57 -5.46 -9.08
C TYR A 317 -12.95 -5.57 -7.70
N ASN A 318 -13.06 -4.52 -6.89
CA ASN A 318 -12.48 -4.52 -5.56
C ASN A 318 -13.09 -5.64 -4.69
N ILE A 319 -14.41 -5.85 -4.78
CA ILE A 319 -15.11 -6.94 -4.07
C ILE A 319 -14.61 -8.32 -4.54
N TYR A 320 -14.42 -8.50 -5.84
CA TYR A 320 -13.87 -9.75 -6.37
C TYR A 320 -12.44 -10.03 -5.88
N ASP A 321 -11.58 -9.02 -5.95
CA ASP A 321 -10.19 -9.15 -5.54
C ASP A 321 -10.06 -9.48 -4.05
N ILE A 322 -10.87 -8.85 -3.17
CA ILE A 322 -10.87 -9.23 -1.76
C ILE A 322 -11.45 -10.63 -1.52
N GLY A 323 -12.37 -11.11 -2.38
CA GLY A 323 -12.81 -12.51 -2.38
C GLY A 323 -11.67 -13.48 -2.70
N HIS A 324 -10.81 -13.10 -3.65
CA HIS A 324 -9.58 -13.83 -3.98
C HIS A 324 -8.58 -13.82 -2.81
N MET A 325 -8.47 -12.69 -2.11
CA MET A 325 -7.65 -12.55 -0.89
C MET A 325 -8.15 -13.41 0.25
N MET A 326 -9.45 -13.40 0.51
CA MET A 326 -10.03 -14.28 1.54
C MET A 326 -9.87 -15.75 1.19
N THR A 327 -9.95 -16.12 -0.09
CA THR A 327 -9.63 -17.48 -0.52
C THR A 327 -8.18 -17.83 -0.22
N SER A 328 -7.25 -16.92 -0.49
CA SER A 328 -5.82 -17.10 -0.23
C SER A 328 -5.54 -17.31 1.26
N LEU A 329 -6.23 -16.56 2.13
CA LEU A 329 -6.16 -16.71 3.59
C LEU A 329 -6.76 -18.02 4.09
N ILE A 330 -7.93 -18.41 3.60
CA ILE A 330 -8.62 -19.64 4.02
C ILE A 330 -7.81 -20.88 3.61
N LEU A 331 -7.27 -20.89 2.39
CA LEU A 331 -6.52 -22.01 1.85
C LEU A 331 -5.03 -22.00 2.24
N LEU A 332 -4.54 -20.88 2.79
CA LEU A 332 -3.13 -20.64 3.05
C LEU A 332 -2.26 -20.85 1.80
N ASP A 333 -2.74 -20.30 0.69
CA ASP A 333 -2.11 -20.31 -0.62
C ASP A 333 -2.09 -18.88 -1.17
N SER A 334 -0.91 -18.31 -1.42
CA SER A 334 -0.76 -16.97 -1.99
C SER A 334 -1.23 -16.86 -3.45
N ASN A 335 -1.39 -17.98 -4.14
CA ASN A 335 -1.86 -17.98 -5.52
C ASN A 335 -2.83 -19.14 -5.77
N PRO A 336 -4.01 -19.10 -5.11
CA PRO A 336 -5.00 -20.14 -5.31
C PRO A 336 -5.40 -20.12 -6.79
N GLN A 337 -5.36 -21.28 -7.44
CA GLN A 337 -5.73 -21.40 -8.84
C GLN A 337 -7.24 -21.27 -8.97
N LEU A 338 -7.73 -20.03 -8.94
CA LEU A 338 -9.12 -19.70 -9.20
C LEU A 338 -9.32 -19.50 -10.70
N PRO A 339 -10.29 -20.19 -11.31
CA PRO A 339 -10.60 -19.97 -12.70
C PRO A 339 -11.07 -18.53 -12.90
N ARG A 340 -10.37 -17.78 -13.74
CA ARG A 340 -10.87 -16.49 -14.23
C ARG A 340 -11.97 -16.78 -15.23
N VAL A 341 -13.22 -16.72 -14.77
CA VAL A 341 -14.38 -16.84 -15.64
C VAL A 341 -14.62 -15.49 -16.27
N THR A 342 -14.03 -15.27 -17.44
CA THR A 342 -14.48 -14.21 -18.35
C THR A 342 -15.69 -14.75 -19.12
N ARG A 343 -16.82 -14.07 -19.04
CA ARG A 343 -17.97 -14.06 -19.99
C ARG A 343 -17.53 -13.67 -21.41
N ARG A 344 -16.48 -14.30 -21.93
CA ARG A 344 -16.07 -14.18 -23.34
C ARG A 344 -17.14 -14.84 -24.19
N SER A 345 -18.04 -14.00 -24.69
CA SER A 345 -19.12 -14.24 -25.65
C SER A 345 -20.46 -14.72 -25.08
N ASN A 346 -21.54 -14.09 -25.56
CA ASN A 346 -22.92 -14.56 -25.46
C ASN A 346 -23.17 -15.93 -26.15
N THR A 347 -22.13 -16.61 -26.63
CA THR A 347 -22.25 -17.82 -27.45
C THR A 347 -21.73 -19.08 -26.78
N ASP A 348 -20.91 -18.99 -25.72
CA ASP A 348 -20.48 -20.15 -24.95
C ASP A 348 -20.86 -19.94 -23.46
N PRO A 349 -21.59 -20.88 -22.84
CA PRO A 349 -21.79 -20.81 -21.39
C PRO A 349 -20.42 -20.79 -20.71
N PRO A 350 -20.25 -20.05 -19.59
CA PRO A 350 -19.00 -20.11 -18.82
C PRO A 350 -18.67 -21.58 -18.61
N GLU A 351 -17.43 -21.98 -18.91
CA GLU A 351 -17.03 -23.39 -18.87
C GLU A 351 -17.43 -23.98 -17.50
N MET A 352 -18.55 -24.70 -17.46
CA MET A 352 -19.22 -25.12 -16.22
C MET A 352 -18.32 -26.00 -15.34
N GLN A 353 -17.22 -26.52 -15.89
CA GLN A 353 -16.20 -27.27 -15.17
C GLN A 353 -15.42 -26.45 -14.11
N TYR A 354 -15.57 -25.12 -14.11
CA TYR A 354 -14.78 -24.20 -13.29
C TYR A 354 -15.62 -23.35 -12.33
N THR A 355 -16.91 -23.63 -12.23
CA THR A 355 -17.84 -22.88 -11.41
C THR A 355 -18.70 -23.84 -10.62
N GLU A 356 -19.13 -23.42 -9.43
CA GLU A 356 -20.08 -24.19 -8.63
C GLU A 356 -21.33 -23.37 -8.33
N THR A 357 -22.46 -24.05 -8.20
CA THR A 357 -23.72 -23.41 -7.79
C THR A 357 -23.78 -23.35 -6.28
N VAL A 358 -23.83 -22.14 -5.73
CA VAL A 358 -23.98 -21.90 -4.30
C VAL A 358 -25.31 -21.21 -4.02
N ARG A 359 -25.82 -21.43 -2.82
CA ARG A 359 -26.98 -20.72 -2.29
C ARG A 359 -26.53 -19.93 -1.07
N VAL A 360 -26.74 -18.62 -1.11
CA VAL A 360 -26.50 -17.73 0.02
C VAL A 360 -27.83 -17.08 0.35
N GLN A 361 -28.32 -17.34 1.56
CA GLN A 361 -29.69 -16.98 1.95
C GLN A 361 -30.71 -17.55 0.94
N ASP A 362 -31.46 -16.70 0.26
CA ASP A 362 -32.48 -17.07 -0.74
C ASP A 362 -31.98 -16.95 -2.19
N GLU A 363 -30.78 -16.45 -2.40
CA GLU A 363 -30.19 -16.24 -3.73
C GLU A 363 -29.35 -17.44 -4.18
N VAL A 364 -29.43 -17.76 -5.48
CA VAL A 364 -28.67 -18.84 -6.11
C VAL A 364 -27.85 -18.27 -7.24
N PHE A 365 -26.54 -18.46 -7.18
CA PHE A 365 -25.61 -17.97 -8.20
C PHE A 365 -24.44 -18.93 -8.40
N HIS A 366 -23.71 -18.72 -9.49
CA HIS A 366 -22.48 -19.45 -9.80
C HIS A 366 -21.26 -18.71 -9.24
N THR A 367 -20.35 -19.43 -8.61
CA THR A 367 -19.11 -18.87 -8.04
C THR A 367 -17.87 -19.51 -8.65
N SER A 368 -16.79 -18.75 -8.82
CA SER A 368 -15.46 -19.29 -9.14
C SER A 368 -14.73 -19.84 -7.90
N GLY A 369 -15.25 -19.59 -6.69
CA GLY A 369 -14.72 -20.07 -5.42
C GLY A 369 -14.98 -21.56 -5.15
N ILE A 370 -14.78 -22.42 -6.14
CA ILE A 370 -15.13 -23.87 -6.09
C ILE A 370 -14.45 -24.60 -4.93
N GLN A 371 -13.29 -24.12 -4.49
CA GLN A 371 -12.52 -24.72 -3.40
C GLN A 371 -13.16 -24.47 -2.02
N LEU A 372 -14.03 -23.46 -1.91
CA LEU A 372 -14.67 -23.04 -0.66
C LEU A 372 -16.08 -23.63 -0.48
N VAL A 373 -16.58 -24.38 -1.46
CA VAL A 373 -17.95 -24.90 -1.42
C VAL A 373 -18.16 -25.82 -0.20
N PRO A 374 -19.38 -25.88 0.36
CA PRO A 374 -19.64 -26.51 1.66
C PRO A 374 -19.23 -27.99 1.77
N ASN A 375 -19.14 -28.70 0.65
CA ASN A 375 -18.79 -30.12 0.61
C ASN A 375 -17.29 -30.41 0.70
N ASN A 376 -16.44 -29.38 0.82
CA ASN A 376 -15.01 -29.59 0.98
C ASN A 376 -14.67 -30.03 2.42
N GLU A 377 -14.36 -31.33 2.58
CA GLU A 377 -14.00 -31.94 3.87
C GLU A 377 -12.75 -31.33 4.51
N THR A 378 -11.86 -30.72 3.73
CA THR A 378 -10.62 -30.12 4.24
C THR A 378 -10.84 -28.77 4.94
N LEU A 379 -12.03 -28.18 4.79
CA LEU A 379 -12.39 -26.86 5.34
C LEU A 379 -13.60 -26.95 6.28
N GLN A 380 -13.77 -28.09 6.98
CA GLN A 380 -14.86 -28.28 7.94
C GLN A 380 -14.74 -27.35 9.16
N ASP A 381 -13.52 -26.97 9.53
CA ASP A 381 -13.23 -26.07 10.66
C ASP A 381 -13.38 -24.59 10.30
N VAL A 382 -13.63 -24.26 9.03
CA VAL A 382 -13.88 -22.89 8.56
C VAL A 382 -15.38 -22.64 8.49
N ASP A 383 -15.81 -21.53 9.06
CA ASP A 383 -17.21 -21.13 9.16
C ASP A 383 -17.90 -21.18 7.80
N LEU A 384 -19.06 -21.86 7.79
CA LEU A 384 -19.85 -22.01 6.57
C LEU A 384 -20.31 -20.65 6.03
N GLU A 385 -20.75 -19.75 6.91
CA GLU A 385 -21.19 -18.40 6.54
C GLU A 385 -20.05 -17.60 5.91
N LEU A 386 -18.84 -17.68 6.48
CA LEU A 386 -17.66 -17.02 5.92
C LEU A 386 -17.37 -17.53 4.50
N LYS A 387 -17.33 -18.85 4.30
CA LYS A 387 -17.10 -19.45 2.98
C LYS A 387 -18.14 -18.99 1.97
N LEU A 388 -19.41 -18.96 2.36
CA LEU A 388 -20.51 -18.53 1.48
C LEU A 388 -20.43 -17.05 1.09
N LEU A 389 -20.04 -16.16 2.03
CA LEU A 389 -19.81 -14.75 1.71
C LEU A 389 -18.62 -14.54 0.77
N VAL A 390 -17.54 -15.29 0.96
CA VAL A 390 -16.39 -15.24 0.05
C VAL A 390 -16.80 -15.77 -1.35
N CYS A 391 -17.58 -16.84 -1.41
CA CYS A 391 -18.17 -17.31 -2.67
C CYS A 391 -19.05 -16.25 -3.36
N ALA A 392 -19.81 -15.46 -2.60
CA ALA A 392 -20.61 -14.35 -3.12
C ALA A 392 -19.76 -13.24 -3.71
N CYS A 393 -18.63 -12.89 -3.07
CA CYS A 393 -17.66 -11.95 -3.64
C CYS A 393 -17.06 -12.47 -4.97
N LEU A 394 -16.92 -13.79 -5.08
CA LEU A 394 -16.44 -14.51 -6.26
C LEU A 394 -17.57 -14.94 -7.22
N ALA A 395 -18.74 -14.32 -7.15
CA ALA A 395 -19.82 -14.61 -8.08
C ALA A 395 -19.38 -14.32 -9.53
N VAL A 396 -19.73 -15.24 -10.42
CA VAL A 396 -19.44 -15.17 -11.87
C VAL A 396 -20.19 -14.02 -12.52
N ASP A 397 -21.45 -13.82 -12.12
CA ASP A 397 -22.22 -12.62 -12.48
C ASP A 397 -21.86 -11.52 -11.48
N PRO A 398 -21.24 -10.40 -11.91
CA PRO A 398 -20.85 -9.31 -11.02
C PRO A 398 -22.02 -8.75 -10.21
N ARG A 399 -23.22 -8.73 -10.80
CA ARG A 399 -24.46 -8.24 -10.18
C ARG A 399 -24.95 -9.11 -9.02
N CYS A 400 -24.42 -10.34 -8.90
CA CYS A 400 -24.69 -11.22 -7.77
C CYS A 400 -23.70 -11.01 -6.61
N ARG A 401 -22.70 -10.14 -6.77
CA ARG A 401 -21.76 -9.81 -5.70
C ARG A 401 -22.42 -8.83 -4.73
N PRO A 402 -22.11 -8.93 -3.42
CA PRO A 402 -22.61 -7.97 -2.47
C PRO A 402 -21.96 -6.60 -2.72
N THR A 403 -22.72 -5.53 -2.50
CA THR A 403 -22.14 -4.18 -2.44
C THR A 403 -21.16 -4.08 -1.25
N PRO A 404 -20.23 -3.11 -1.24
CA PRO A 404 -19.33 -2.92 -0.11
C PRO A 404 -20.07 -2.70 1.22
N THR A 405 -21.20 -2.00 1.20
CA THR A 405 -22.06 -1.74 2.37
C THR A 405 -22.80 -3.00 2.82
N ASP A 406 -23.37 -3.78 1.90
CA ASP A 406 -24.06 -5.04 2.24
C ASP A 406 -23.10 -6.06 2.84
N LEU A 407 -21.90 -6.17 2.28
CA LEU A 407 -20.87 -7.07 2.76
C LEU A 407 -20.37 -6.64 4.14
N ALA A 408 -20.12 -5.34 4.32
CA ALA A 408 -19.73 -4.76 5.59
C ALA A 408 -20.79 -5.01 6.68
N ALA A 409 -22.06 -4.77 6.38
CA ALA A 409 -23.16 -4.99 7.32
C ALA A 409 -23.28 -6.48 7.73
N GLN A 410 -23.09 -7.41 6.79
CA GLN A 410 -23.09 -8.86 7.07
C GLN A 410 -21.93 -9.26 8.00
N ILE A 411 -20.71 -8.81 7.68
CA ILE A 411 -19.52 -9.07 8.50
C ILE A 411 -19.69 -8.45 9.90
N GLY A 412 -20.15 -7.20 9.99
CA GLY A 412 -20.35 -6.49 11.25
C GLY A 412 -21.35 -7.21 12.18
N ARG A 413 -22.46 -7.73 11.63
CA ARG A 413 -23.42 -8.54 12.40
C ARG A 413 -22.82 -9.82 12.95
N HIS A 414 -22.05 -10.55 12.13
CA HIS A 414 -21.35 -11.76 12.57
C HIS A 414 -20.39 -11.43 13.72
N ILE A 415 -19.52 -10.43 13.51
CA ILE A 415 -18.53 -9.98 14.49
C ILE A 415 -19.15 -9.55 15.83
N ALA A 416 -20.32 -8.91 15.80
CA ALA A 416 -21.01 -8.44 17.00
C ALA A 416 -21.67 -9.57 17.82
N THR A 417 -21.89 -10.74 17.20
CA THR A 417 -22.63 -11.84 17.82
C THR A 417 -21.76 -13.05 18.16
N GLU A 418 -20.57 -13.14 17.57
CA GLU A 418 -19.66 -14.27 17.77
C GLU A 418 -18.94 -14.21 19.12
N ASP A 419 -19.04 -15.27 19.91
CA ASP A 419 -18.48 -15.33 21.27
C ASP A 419 -17.18 -16.17 21.33
N ALA A 420 -16.20 -15.69 22.09
CA ALA A 420 -14.80 -16.14 22.10
C ALA A 420 -14.57 -17.45 22.90
N THR A 421 -15.53 -18.37 22.92
CA THR A 421 -15.56 -19.47 23.89
C THR A 421 -14.84 -20.74 23.42
N LYS A 422 -14.49 -20.85 22.13
CA LYS A 422 -13.77 -22.00 21.58
C LYS A 422 -12.26 -21.85 21.77
N ALA A 423 -11.59 -22.94 22.14
CA ALA A 423 -10.12 -22.97 22.23
C ALA A 423 -9.49 -22.71 20.85
N GLY A 424 -8.46 -21.86 20.78
CA GLY A 424 -7.87 -21.39 19.52
C GLY A 424 -8.55 -20.15 18.94
N GLU A 425 -9.72 -19.78 19.45
CA GLU A 425 -10.47 -18.58 19.04
C GLU A 425 -10.42 -17.49 20.12
N THR A 426 -9.79 -17.69 21.28
CA THR A 426 -9.73 -16.64 22.31
C THR A 426 -8.81 -15.49 21.88
N ASN A 427 -9.01 -14.28 22.44
CA ASN A 427 -8.12 -13.13 22.15
C ASN A 427 -6.65 -13.47 22.49
N ALA A 428 -6.42 -14.25 23.55
CA ALA A 428 -5.09 -14.69 23.97
C ALA A 428 -4.47 -15.68 22.97
N ASP A 429 -5.25 -16.66 22.50
CA ASP A 429 -4.78 -17.64 21.51
C ASP A 429 -4.41 -16.96 20.18
N ILE A 430 -5.26 -16.06 19.69
CA ILE A 430 -5.03 -15.29 18.46
C ILE A 430 -3.80 -14.39 18.62
N SER A 431 -3.63 -13.74 19.77
CA SER A 431 -2.44 -12.91 20.04
C SER A 431 -1.16 -13.74 20.00
N ILE A 432 -1.15 -14.95 20.59
CA ILE A 432 -0.01 -15.86 20.54
C ILE A 432 0.32 -16.26 19.10
N ILE A 433 -0.70 -16.56 18.29
CA ILE A 433 -0.54 -16.89 16.87
C ILE A 433 0.09 -15.72 16.13
N LEU A 434 -0.48 -14.52 16.24
CA LEU A 434 0.01 -13.32 15.57
C LEU A 434 1.44 -12.98 15.98
N GLU A 435 1.76 -13.06 17.28
CA GLU A 435 3.12 -12.85 17.76
C GLU A 435 4.11 -13.87 17.20
N GLY A 436 3.70 -15.14 17.10
CA GLY A 436 4.47 -16.21 16.47
C GLY A 436 4.76 -15.90 15.00
N VAL A 437 3.73 -15.61 14.23
CA VAL A 437 3.82 -15.41 12.78
C VAL A 437 4.52 -14.11 12.40
N ILE A 438 4.21 -13.01 13.08
CA ILE A 438 4.72 -11.69 12.72
C ILE A 438 6.14 -11.49 13.26
N PHE A 439 6.42 -11.85 14.52
CA PHE A 439 7.69 -11.51 15.17
C PHE A 439 8.69 -12.66 15.24
N ASN A 440 8.22 -13.91 15.25
CA ASN A 440 9.09 -15.08 15.36
C ASN A 440 9.27 -15.83 14.03
N ALA A 441 8.71 -15.33 12.93
CA ALA A 441 9.11 -15.76 11.59
C ALA A 441 10.54 -15.29 11.31
N SER A 442 11.52 -16.05 11.80
CA SER A 442 12.89 -15.87 11.35
C SER A 442 12.97 -16.19 9.86
N PRO A 443 13.57 -15.33 9.03
CA PRO A 443 13.98 -15.74 7.70
C PRO A 443 15.00 -16.87 7.89
N ILE A 444 14.85 -17.93 7.11
CA ILE A 444 15.77 -19.07 7.04
C ILE A 444 17.18 -18.49 6.79
N GLY A 445 17.98 -18.33 7.85
CA GLY A 445 19.33 -17.76 7.77
C GLY A 445 19.94 -17.15 9.04
N ALA A 446 19.15 -16.72 10.05
CA ALA A 446 19.70 -15.98 11.21
C ALA A 446 19.45 -16.66 12.56
N LEU A 447 19.91 -17.91 12.73
CA LEU A 447 20.02 -18.54 14.05
C LEU A 447 21.21 -17.92 14.81
N GLY A 448 20.95 -16.94 15.67
CA GLY A 448 21.96 -16.46 16.62
C GLY A 448 21.60 -15.27 17.52
N VAL A 449 20.64 -14.41 17.14
CA VAL A 449 20.43 -13.12 17.84
C VAL A 449 19.01 -12.94 18.43
N ALA A 450 18.03 -13.71 17.96
CA ALA A 450 16.60 -13.47 18.26
C ALA A 450 16.15 -13.76 19.71
N GLN A 451 16.90 -14.56 20.50
CA GLN A 451 16.46 -14.93 21.84
C GLN A 451 16.49 -13.77 22.88
N ASN A 452 17.29 -12.72 22.64
CA ASN A 452 17.45 -11.61 23.59
C ASN A 452 16.42 -10.48 23.41
N THR A 453 15.85 -10.32 22.21
CA THR A 453 14.92 -9.23 21.89
C THR A 453 13.50 -9.55 22.37
N SER A 454 13.06 -10.80 22.24
CA SER A 454 11.73 -11.26 22.69
C SER A 454 11.59 -11.24 24.21
N GLN A 455 12.66 -11.52 24.98
CA GLN A 455 12.62 -11.40 26.45
C GLN A 455 12.54 -9.95 26.94
N LYS A 456 13.16 -8.99 26.23
CA LYS A 456 13.12 -7.57 26.61
C LYS A 456 11.74 -6.93 26.37
N ARG A 457 11.02 -7.31 25.30
CA ARG A 457 9.68 -6.78 25.03
C ARG A 457 8.58 -7.42 25.88
N ARG A 458 8.73 -8.70 26.27
CA ARG A 458 7.81 -9.35 27.21
C ARG A 458 7.76 -8.68 28.58
N LYS A 459 8.88 -8.09 29.03
CA LYS A 459 8.94 -7.28 30.26
C LYS A 459 8.23 -5.93 30.12
N PHE A 460 8.30 -5.31 28.94
CA PHE A 460 7.66 -4.02 28.66
C PHE A 460 6.13 -4.12 28.62
N LEU A 461 5.59 -5.21 28.07
CA LEU A 461 4.14 -5.45 28.00
C LEU A 461 3.52 -5.88 29.34
N ASN A 462 4.31 -6.48 30.23
CA ASN A 462 3.84 -6.90 31.57
C ASN A 462 3.91 -5.81 32.64
N GLY A 463 4.25 -4.56 32.29
CA GLY A 463 4.31 -3.45 33.25
C GLY A 463 5.36 -3.61 34.35
N GLU A 464 6.36 -4.47 34.16
CA GLU A 464 7.46 -4.61 35.11
C GLU A 464 8.56 -3.57 34.77
N GLU A 465 8.45 -2.38 35.36
CA GLU A 465 9.54 -1.40 35.41
C GLU A 465 10.66 -1.90 36.34
N GLN A 466 11.86 -2.08 35.78
CA GLN A 466 13.13 -1.79 36.44
C GLN A 466 14.11 -1.13 35.48
#